data_AF-A0A9Q8PC21-F1
#
_entry.id   AF-A0A9Q8PC21-F1
#
_cell.length_a   1.000
_cell.length_b   1.000
_cell.length_c   1.000
_cell.angle_alpha   90.00
_cell.angle_beta   90.00
_cell.angle_gamma   90.00
#
_symmetry.space_group_name_H-M   'P 1'
#
loop_
_entity.id
_entity.type
_entity.pdbx_description
1 polymer ?
#
loop_
_entity_poly.entity_id
_entity_poly.type
_entity_poly.pdbx_seq_one_letter_code
_entity_poly.pdbx_strand_id
1 'polypeptide(L)'
;MDRHPYRPGHIHLIVLKEGYEPITTQIFDAKSDYLDNDSVFAVKDSLTVEFQARKNDPEAKLEIQYDVRMAPSDPTKKKASL
;
A
#
# COMPACT_ATOMS: atom_id res chain seq x y z
N MET A 1 -27.75 9.44 6.62
CA MET A 1 -26.43 9.53 7.30
C MET A 1 -25.97 8.08 7.46
N ASP A 2 -25.66 7.44 6.34
CA ASP A 2 -25.57 5.97 6.24
C ASP A 2 -24.26 5.59 5.57
N ARG A 3 -23.15 5.89 6.25
CA ARG A 3 -21.81 5.48 5.83
C ARG A 3 -21.28 4.46 6.83
N HIS A 4 -20.87 3.30 6.33
CA HIS A 4 -20.28 2.25 7.16
C HIS A 4 -18.87 2.67 7.66
N PRO A 5 -18.48 2.46 8.93
CA PRO A 5 -17.11 2.70 9.42
C PRO A 5 -16.00 1.75 8.90
N TYR A 6 -16.28 0.79 8.03
CA TYR A 6 -15.29 -0.23 7.68
C TYR A 6 -14.32 0.26 6.58
N ARG A 7 -13.05 -0.14 6.72
CA ARG A 7 -12.00 0.07 5.72
C ARG A 7 -11.61 -1.29 5.12
N PRO A 8 -11.29 -1.36 3.83
CA PRO A 8 -10.73 -2.57 3.23
C PRO A 8 -9.44 -2.99 3.97
N GLY A 9 -9.17 -4.29 3.97
CA GLY A 9 -7.90 -4.82 4.49
C GLY A 9 -6.72 -4.15 3.78
N HIS A 10 -5.79 -3.57 4.54
CA HIS A 10 -4.66 -2.82 3.99
C HIS A 10 -3.39 -3.01 4.82
N ILE A 11 -2.25 -2.81 4.15
CA ILE A 11 -0.92 -2.87 4.75
C ILE A 11 -0.26 -1.51 4.60
N HIS A 12 0.19 -0.92 5.71
CA HIS A 12 0.98 0.31 5.70
C HIS A 12 2.44 0.01 5.38
N LEU A 13 3.04 0.82 4.51
CA LEU A 13 4.42 0.71 4.07
C LEU A 13 5.14 2.04 4.29
N ILE A 14 6.28 1.98 4.97
CA ILE A 14 7.26 3.07 5.02
C ILE A 14 8.55 2.52 4.41
N VAL A 15 8.95 3.09 3.28
CA VAL A 15 10.14 2.65 2.53
C VAL A 15 11.20 3.74 2.58
N LEU A 16 12.36 3.38 3.14
CA LEU A 16 13.49 4.27 3.34
C LEU A 16 14.71 3.69 2.62
N LYS A 17 15.41 4.54 1.87
CA LYS A 17 16.67 4.19 1.21
C LYS A 17 17.53 5.44 1.08
N GLU A 18 18.80 5.34 1.41
CA GLU A 18 19.74 6.46 1.26
C GLU A 18 19.84 6.92 -0.20
N GLY A 19 19.80 8.23 -0.41
CA GLY A 19 19.82 8.83 -1.76
C GLY A 19 18.46 8.81 -2.49
N TYR A 20 17.37 8.44 -1.81
CA TYR A 20 16.01 8.43 -2.36
C TYR A 20 15.03 9.15 -1.43
N GLU A 21 13.94 9.68 -2.01
CA GLU A 21 12.84 10.27 -1.25
C GLU A 21 12.08 9.19 -0.46
N PRO A 22 11.75 9.42 0.82
CA PRO A 22 10.93 8.51 1.61
C PRO A 22 9.55 8.29 0.98
N ILE A 23 9.04 7.06 1.04
CA ILE A 23 7.67 6.76 0.63
C ILE A 23 6.88 6.24 1.83
N THR A 24 5.83 6.98 2.19
CA THR A 24 4.76 6.51 3.07
C THR A 24 3.56 6.19 2.20
N THR A 25 3.16 4.93 2.14
CA THR A 25 2.04 4.47 1.31
C THR A 25 1.29 3.32 1.98
N GLN A 26 0.22 2.85 1.35
CA GLN A 26 -0.52 1.67 1.76
C GLN A 26 -1.04 0.93 0.55
N ILE A 27 -1.09 -0.40 0.64
CA ILE A 27 -1.68 -1.27 -0.38
C ILE A 27 -2.98 -1.87 0.15
N PHE A 28 -3.92 -2.12 -0.75
CA PHE A 28 -5.25 -2.63 -0.46
C PHE A 28 -5.47 -3.99 -1.12
N ASP A 29 -6.18 -4.90 -0.45
CA ASP A 29 -6.59 -6.15 -1.06
C ASP A 29 -7.66 -5.90 -2.13
N ALA A 30 -7.36 -6.26 -3.39
CA ALA A 30 -8.24 -6.16 -4.55
C ALA A 30 -9.51 -7.03 -4.45
N LYS A 31 -9.55 -7.99 -3.52
CA LYS A 31 -10.73 -8.84 -3.26
C LYS A 31 -11.60 -8.33 -2.11
N SER A 32 -11.29 -7.16 -1.53
CA SER A 32 -12.07 -6.65 -0.40
C SER A 32 -13.42 -6.08 -0.86
N ASP A 33 -14.50 -6.54 -0.22
CA ASP A 33 -15.89 -6.08 -0.46
C ASP A 33 -16.11 -4.58 -0.22
N TYR A 34 -15.13 -3.88 0.33
CA TYR A 34 -15.18 -2.44 0.66
C TYR A 34 -14.35 -1.56 -0.28
N LEU A 35 -13.87 -2.07 -1.41
CA LEU A 35 -13.09 -1.29 -2.39
C LEU A 35 -13.93 -0.23 -3.11
N ASP A 36 -15.13 -0.59 -3.56
CA ASP A 36 -16.03 0.31 -4.31
C ASP A 36 -16.77 1.32 -3.41
N ASN A 37 -16.59 1.20 -2.09
CA ASN A 37 -17.22 2.06 -1.07
C ASN A 37 -16.18 2.64 -0.11
N ASP A 38 -14.94 2.87 -0.58
CA ASP A 38 -13.93 3.52 0.24
C ASP A 38 -14.34 4.98 0.51
N SER A 39 -14.62 5.26 1.78
CA SER A 39 -15.19 6.51 2.23
C SER A 39 -14.24 7.72 2.14
N VAL A 40 -12.98 7.47 1.77
CA VAL A 40 -11.89 8.46 1.71
C VAL A 40 -11.24 8.62 0.33
N PHE A 41 -11.77 7.98 -0.73
CA PHE A 41 -11.29 8.13 -2.11
C PHE A 41 -9.77 7.87 -2.28
N ALA A 42 -9.18 7.02 -1.44
CA ALA A 42 -7.73 6.78 -1.43
C ALA A 42 -7.29 5.62 -2.34
N VAL A 43 -8.24 4.82 -2.82
CA VAL A 43 -7.98 3.71 -3.73
C VAL A 43 -7.63 4.26 -5.11
N LYS A 44 -6.34 4.18 -5.45
CA LYS A 44 -5.87 4.22 -6.84
C LYS A 44 -5.66 2.77 -7.26
N ASP A 45 -6.04 2.41 -8.49
CA ASP A 45 -5.80 1.06 -9.04
C ASP A 45 -4.33 0.61 -8.93
N SER A 46 -3.40 1.56 -8.90
CA SER A 46 -1.98 1.28 -8.70
C SER A 46 -1.60 0.81 -7.28
N LEU A 47 -2.51 0.91 -6.31
CA LEU A 47 -2.29 0.55 -4.90
C LEU A 47 -3.15 -0.63 -4.46
N THR A 48 -3.99 -1.18 -5.35
CA THR A 48 -4.67 -2.45 -5.11
C THR A 48 -3.78 -3.61 -5.54
N VAL A 49 -3.72 -4.65 -4.72
CA VAL A 49 -2.93 -5.85 -4.99
C VAL A 49 -3.81 -7.09 -4.87
N GLU A 50 -3.55 -8.08 -5.70
CA GLU A 50 -4.18 -9.39 -5.57
C GLU A 50 -3.29 -10.33 -4.75
N PHE A 51 -3.80 -10.77 -3.60
CA PHE A 51 -3.16 -11.85 -2.84
C PHE A 51 -3.31 -13.17 -3.57
N GLN A 52 -2.18 -13.76 -3.94
CA GLN A 52 -2.10 -15.05 -4.62
C GLN A 52 -1.87 -16.17 -3.61
N ALA A 53 -2.35 -17.37 -3.93
CA ALA A 53 -2.09 -18.54 -3.10
C ALA A 53 -0.61 -18.91 -3.15
N ARG A 54 0.04 -18.90 -1.99
CA ARG A 54 1.44 -19.32 -1.86
C ARG A 54 1.51 -20.84 -1.86
N LYS A 55 2.49 -21.40 -2.57
CA LYS A 55 2.72 -22.85 -2.63
C LYS A 55 3.95 -23.22 -1.80
N ASN A 56 3.90 -24.38 -1.15
CA ASN A 56 5.02 -24.99 -0.43
C ASN A 56 5.51 -24.21 0.81
N ASP A 57 4.63 -23.42 1.43
CA ASP A 57 4.91 -22.74 2.70
C ASP A 57 3.79 -23.09 3.71
N PRO A 58 4.11 -23.84 4.78
CA PRO A 58 3.10 -24.23 5.78
C PRO A 58 2.69 -23.08 6.71
N GLU A 59 3.47 -22.00 6.79
CA GLU A 59 3.24 -20.87 7.70
C GLU A 59 2.49 -19.71 7.00
N ALA A 60 2.63 -19.58 5.68
CA ALA A 60 1.99 -18.53 4.89
C ALA A 60 1.13 -19.09 3.75
N LYS A 61 -0.18 -18.78 3.79
CA LYS A 61 -1.16 -19.21 2.77
C LYS A 61 -1.22 -18.30 1.54
N LEU A 62 -0.83 -17.05 1.70
CA LEU A 62 -0.98 -16.00 0.68
C LEU A 62 0.33 -15.26 0.49
N GLU A 63 0.55 -14.77 -0.72
CA GLU A 63 1.67 -13.91 -1.07
C GLU A 63 1.30 -12.84 -2.09
N ILE A 64 2.11 -11.78 -2.12
CA ILE A 64 2.01 -10.68 -3.07
C ILE A 64 3.40 -10.26 -3.51
N GLN A 65 3.52 -9.78 -4.75
CA GLN A 65 4.68 -9.03 -5.21
C GLN A 65 4.25 -7.58 -5.44
N TYR A 66 4.94 -6.64 -4.81
CA TYR A 66 4.67 -5.22 -4.93
C TYR A 66 5.98 -4.44 -5.09
N ASP A 67 6.19 -3.86 -6.27
CA ASP A 67 7.42 -3.14 -6.60
C ASP A 67 7.31 -1.67 -6.21
N VAL A 68 8.24 -1.18 -5.39
CA VAL A 68 8.30 0.22 -4.96
C VAL A 68 9.32 0.98 -5.79
N ARG A 69 8.83 1.87 -6.66
CA ARG A 69 9.68 2.79 -7.43
C ARG A 69 9.90 4.08 -6.65
N MET A 70 11.15 4.37 -6.30
CA MET A 70 11.53 5.54 -5.51
C MET A 70 12.16 6.62 -6.38
N ALA A 71 11.82 7.88 -6.11
CA ALA A 71 12.51 9.01 -6.72
C ALA A 71 13.87 9.23 -6.03
N PRO A 72 14.95 9.56 -6.76
CA PRO A 72 16.20 10.01 -6.15
C PRO A 72 15.96 11.23 -5.25
N SER A 73 16.68 11.31 -4.14
CA SER A 73 16.58 12.45 -3.24
C SER A 73 17.14 13.68 -3.93
N ASP A 74 16.36 14.76 -3.96
CA ASP A 74 16.85 16.04 -4.44
C ASP A 74 17.58 16.76 -3.30
N PRO A 75 18.92 16.93 -3.37
CA PRO A 75 19.68 17.57 -2.30
C PRO A 75 19.29 19.05 -2.09
N THR A 76 18.51 19.65 -3.01
CA THR A 76 18.02 21.02 -2.89
C THR A 76 16.66 21.12 -2.19
N LYS A 77 15.92 20.01 -2.03
CA LYS A 77 14.66 19.99 -1.28
C LYS A 77 14.94 19.88 0.21
N LYS A 78 14.33 20.77 1.02
CA LYS A 78 14.36 20.63 2.48
C LYS A 78 13.76 19.27 2.85
N LYS A 79 14.49 18.48 3.66
CA LYS A 79 13.94 17.25 4.24
C LYS A 79 12.64 17.59 4.97
N ALA A 80 11.53 16.99 4.53
CA ALA A 80 10.29 17.05 5.29
C ALA A 80 10.49 16.25 6.58
N SER A 81 10.27 16.90 7.72
CA SER A 81 10.21 16.23 9.02
C SER A 81 8.93 15.41 9.08
N LEU A 82 9.09 14.10 9.32
CA LEU A 82 7.99 13.19 9.69
C LEU A 82 7.44 13.54 11.08
#